data_AF-X1NBR0-F1
#
_entry.id   AF-X1NBR0-F1
#
_cell.length_a   1.000
_cell.length_b   1.000
_cell.length_c   1.000
_cell.angle_alpha   90.00
_cell.angle_beta   90.00
_cell.angle_gamma   90.00
#
_symmetry.space_group_name_H-M   'P 1'
#
loop_
_entity.id
_entity.type
_entity.pdbx_description
1 polymer ?
#
loop_
_entity_poly.entity_id
_entity_poly.type
_entity_poly.pdbx_seq_one_letter_code
_entity_poly.pdbx_strand_id
1 'polypeptide(L)'
;LNTLTFLGFLKGFMKQLPKGKYVFILDNASYHKSSTILKYMQGLGDDIGLEFIPPYSPELNPTETCWKVIRHNVTNSTYFQSIEKCK
;
A
#
# COMPACT_ATOMS: atom_id res chain seq x y z
N LEU A 1 9.93 0.64 -6.17
CA LEU A 1 9.85 1.33 -4.86
C LEU A 1 10.89 0.71 -3.93
N ASN A 2 11.45 1.45 -2.98
CA ASN A 2 12.39 0.90 -1.98
C ASN A 2 11.90 1.18 -0.55
N THR A 3 12.55 0.56 0.44
CA THR A 3 12.21 0.70 1.87
C THR A 3 12.13 2.15 2.34
N LEU A 4 13.07 3.00 1.93
CA LEU A 4 13.13 4.39 2.39
C LEU A 4 11.98 5.22 1.82
N THR A 5 11.69 5.07 0.52
CA THR A 5 10.55 5.73 -0.12
C THR A 5 9.24 5.30 0.53
N PHE A 6 9.07 4.00 0.78
CA PHE A 6 7.87 3.48 1.43
C PHE A 6 7.72 3.97 2.87
N LEU A 7 8.82 4.02 3.65
CA LEU A 7 8.81 4.59 5.00
C LEU A 7 8.41 6.07 4.99
N GLY A 8 8.93 6.84 4.02
CA GLY A 8 8.57 8.25 3.86
C GLY A 8 7.07 8.42 3.59
N PHE A 9 6.52 7.61 2.68
CA PHE A 9 5.09 7.55 2.43
C PHE A 9 4.28 7.21 3.69
N LEU A 10 4.64 6.13 4.40
CA LEU A 10 3.95 5.70 5.62
C LEU A 10 3.93 6.80 6.68
N LYS A 11 5.08 7.45 6.93
CA LYS A 11 5.16 8.56 7.89
C LYS A 11 4.24 9.73 7.50
N GLY A 12 4.13 10.03 6.21
CA GLY A 12 3.21 11.05 5.71
C GLY A 12 1.75 10.63 5.89
N PHE A 13 1.44 9.39 5.54
CA PHE A 13 0.10 8.81 5.65
C PHE A 13 -0.40 8.77 7.10
N MET A 14 0.44 8.30 8.04
CA MET A 14 0.10 8.23 9.46
C MET A 14 -0.26 9.60 10.05
N LYS A 15 0.33 10.69 9.55
CA LYS A 15 -0.01 12.05 10.01
C LYS A 15 -1.39 12.51 9.57
N GLN A 16 -1.94 11.92 8.50
CA GLN A 16 -3.25 12.26 7.96
C GLN A 16 -4.36 11.39 8.54
N LEU A 17 -4.01 10.25 9.14
CA LEU A 17 -4.98 9.39 9.79
C LEU A 17 -5.52 10.03 11.08
N PRO A 18 -6.84 10.06 11.27
CA PRO A 18 -7.44 10.40 12.55
C PRO A 18 -6.93 9.46 13.66
N LYS A 19 -7.12 9.85 14.92
CA LYS A 19 -6.86 8.95 16.05
C LYS A 19 -7.84 7.78 16.00
N GLY A 20 -7.33 6.56 16.06
CA GLY A 20 -8.14 5.36 16.00
C GLY A 20 -7.29 4.10 15.96
N LYS A 21 -7.98 2.95 15.91
CA LYS A 21 -7.36 1.63 15.77
C LYS A 21 -7.39 1.21 14.31
N TYR A 22 -6.23 0.86 13.77
CA TYR A 22 -6.08 0.51 12.36
C TYR A 22 -5.30 -0.79 12.22
N VAL A 23 -5.68 -1.61 11.25
CA VAL A 23 -4.90 -2.77 10.82
C VAL A 23 -4.45 -2.53 9.39
N PHE A 24 -3.14 -2.50 9.19
CA PHE A 24 -2.53 -2.38 7.87
C PHE A 24 -2.34 -3.77 7.29
N ILE A 25 -2.95 -4.02 6.13
CA ILE A 25 -2.81 -5.27 5.39
C ILE A 25 -1.89 -4.99 4.19
N LEU A 26 -0.71 -5.58 4.17
CA LEU A 26 0.29 -5.39 3.11
C LEU A 26 0.51 -6.68 2.30
N ASP A 27 0.94 -6.53 1.05
CA ASP A 27 1.40 -7.65 0.24
C ASP A 27 2.81 -8.12 0.67
N ASN A 28 3.32 -9.15 0.01
CA ASN A 28 4.60 -9.76 0.34
C ASN A 28 5.83 -9.07 -0.28
N ALA A 29 5.72 -7.84 -0.77
CA ALA A 29 6.87 -7.15 -1.34
C ALA A 29 8.01 -7.00 -0.30
N SER A 30 9.24 -7.27 -0.73
CA SER A 30 10.41 -7.38 0.17
C SER A 30 10.65 -6.13 1.02
N TYR A 31 10.35 -4.94 0.48
CA TYR A 31 10.51 -3.68 1.17
C TYR A 31 9.48 -3.46 2.31
N HIS A 32 8.29 -4.05 2.23
CA HIS A 32 7.31 -4.02 3.33
C HIS A 32 7.75 -4.85 4.53
N LYS A 33 8.50 -5.94 4.27
CA LYS A 33 9.05 -6.82 5.31
C LYS A 33 10.44 -6.43 5.80
N SER A 34 10.96 -5.29 5.34
CA SER A 34 12.28 -4.83 5.78
C SER A 34 12.28 -4.50 7.28
N SER A 35 13.40 -4.76 7.94
CA SER A 35 13.55 -4.53 9.39
C SER A 35 13.25 -3.09 9.79
N THR A 36 13.55 -2.12 8.92
CA THR A 36 13.22 -0.70 9.12
C THR A 36 11.72 -0.47 9.23
N ILE A 37 10.90 -1.10 8.37
CA ILE A 37 9.45 -0.95 8.39
C ILE A 37 8.86 -1.65 9.61
N LEU A 38 9.27 -2.89 9.89
CA LEU A 38 8.77 -3.63 11.03
C LEU A 38 9.05 -2.91 12.35
N LYS A 39 10.27 -2.37 12.54
CA LYS A 39 10.62 -1.56 13.72
C LYS A 39 9.79 -0.28 13.81
N TYR A 40 9.55 0.38 12.69
CA TYR A 40 8.72 1.58 12.67
C TYR A 40 7.28 1.28 13.10
N MET A 41 6.67 0.23 12.55
CA MET A 41 5.29 -0.16 12.85
C MET A 41 5.13 -0.61 14.31
N GLN A 42 6.08 -1.39 14.85
CA GLN A 42 6.12 -1.76 16.27
C GLN A 42 6.20 -0.55 17.21
N GLY A 43 6.84 0.54 16.76
CA GLY A 43 6.94 1.77 17.54
C GLY A 43 5.67 2.63 17.57
N LEU A 44 4.62 2.29 16.81
CA LEU A 44 3.37 3.07 16.76
C LEU A 44 2.38 2.71 17.87
N GLY A 45 2.66 1.66 18.66
CA GLY A 45 1.83 1.21 19.77
C GLY A 45 0.69 0.27 19.35
N ASP A 46 -0.10 -0.16 20.34
CA ASP A 46 -1.08 -1.25 20.19
C ASP A 46 -2.32 -0.89 19.37
N ASP A 47 -2.52 0.39 19.05
CA ASP A 47 -3.62 0.84 18.20
C ASP A 47 -3.36 0.55 16.71
N ILE A 48 -2.12 0.20 16.33
CA ILE A 48 -1.73 -0.06 14.95
C ILE A 48 -1.29 -1.52 14.78
N GLY A 49 -2.12 -2.30 14.11
CA GLY A 49 -1.81 -3.66 13.68
C GLY A 49 -1.15 -3.70 12.30
N LEU A 50 -0.32 -4.71 12.06
CA LEU A 50 0.29 -5.00 10.76
C LEU A 50 0.11 -6.48 10.42
N GLU A 51 -0.56 -6.75 9.31
CA GLU A 51 -0.82 -8.09 8.79
C GLU A 51 -0.33 -8.21 7.34
N PHE A 52 0.05 -9.42 6.96
CA PHE A 52 0.48 -9.74 5.59
C PHE A 52 -0.45 -10.75 4.96
N ILE A 53 -0.75 -10.54 3.68
CA ILE A 53 -1.55 -11.48 2.90
C ILE A 53 -0.77 -12.80 2.74
N PRO A 54 -1.43 -13.97 2.79
CA PRO A 54 -0.79 -15.24 2.48
C PRO A 54 -0.07 -15.22 1.11
N PRO A 55 1.08 -15.92 0.99
CA PRO A 55 1.77 -16.03 -0.29
C PRO A 55 0.86 -16.61 -1.37
N TYR A 56 0.99 -16.09 -2.60
CA TYR A 56 0.26 -16.57 -3.78
C TYR A 56 -1.28 -16.46 -3.70
N SER A 57 -1.80 -15.59 -2.82
CA SER A 57 -3.24 -15.31 -2.68
C SER A 57 -3.63 -13.91 -3.19
N PRO A 58 -3.50 -13.61 -4.49
CA PRO A 58 -3.87 -12.30 -5.05
C PRO A 58 -5.38 -12.01 -4.91
N GLU A 59 -6.23 -13.04 -4.81
CA GLU A 59 -7.67 -12.92 -4.56
C GLU A 59 -7.99 -12.27 -3.21
N LEU A 60 -7.07 -12.35 -2.25
CA LEU A 60 -7.21 -11.74 -0.93
C LEU A 60 -6.71 -10.29 -0.88
N ASN A 61 -6.10 -9.78 -1.95
CA ASN A 61 -5.63 -8.40 -2.03
C ASN A 61 -6.71 -7.49 -2.64
N PRO A 62 -7.41 -6.65 -1.86
CA PRO A 62 -8.46 -5.77 -2.40
C PRO A 62 -7.92 -4.80 -3.44
N THR A 63 -6.64 -4.44 -3.34
CA THR A 63 -5.95 -3.57 -4.28
C THR A 63 -5.98 -4.14 -5.70
N GLU A 64 -5.92 -5.47 -5.88
CA GLU A 64 -6.04 -6.11 -7.20
C GLU A 64 -7.39 -5.84 -7.86
N THR A 65 -8.46 -5.80 -7.06
CA THR A 65 -9.79 -5.45 -7.55
C THR A 65 -9.83 -3.99 -7.96
N CYS A 66 -9.26 -3.08 -7.16
CA CYS A 66 -9.13 -1.67 -7.53
C CYS A 66 -8.36 -1.50 -8.85
N TRP A 67 -7.26 -2.23 -9.04
CA TRP A 67 -6.49 -2.20 -10.28
C TRP A 67 -7.29 -2.68 -11.48
N LYS A 68 -8.10 -3.73 -11.34
CA LYS A 68 -8.99 -4.20 -12.40
C LYS A 68 -10.02 -3.13 -12.79
N VAL A 69 -10.63 -2.48 -11.80
CA VAL A 69 -11.61 -1.41 -12.03
C VAL A 69 -10.97 -0.21 -12.73
N ILE A 70 -9.81 0.24 -12.25
CA ILE A 70 -9.06 1.35 -12.87
C ILE A 70 -8.67 0.98 -14.30
N ARG A 71 -8.18 -0.25 -14.51
CA ARG A 71 -7.81 -0.71 -15.84
C ARG A 71 -9.00 -0.68 -16.78
N HIS A 72 -10.14 -1.21 -16.37
CA HIS A 72 -11.34 -1.26 -17.20
C HIS A 72 -11.84 0.13 -17.58
N ASN A 73 -11.91 1.05 -16.61
CA ASN A 73 -12.56 2.34 -16.78
C ASN A 73 -11.64 3.44 -17.33
N VAL A 74 -10.33 3.35 -17.07
CA VAL A 74 -9.40 4.46 -17.37
C VAL A 74 -8.41 4.06 -18.44
N THR A 75 -7.73 2.92 -18.29
CA THR A 75 -6.58 2.60 -19.14
C THR A 75 -6.87 1.61 -20.26
N ASN A 76 -8.06 1.00 -20.28
CA ASN A 76 -8.41 0.04 -21.31
C ASN A 76 -8.48 0.71 -22.68
N SER A 77 -7.75 0.18 -23.65
CA SER A 77 -7.70 0.66 -25.04
C SER A 77 -7.42 2.16 -25.21
N THR A 78 -6.88 2.83 -24.20
CA THR A 78 -6.64 4.27 -24.20
C THR A 78 -5.14 4.54 -24.14
N TYR A 79 -4.61 5.24 -25.14
CA TYR A 79 -3.22 5.68 -25.16
C TYR A 79 -3.10 7.08 -24.55
N PHE A 80 -2.24 7.21 -23.53
CA PHE A 80 -1.92 8.48 -22.91
C PHE A 80 -0.53 8.96 -23.36
N GLN A 81 -0.47 10.13 -23.98
CA GLN A 81 0.78 10.75 -24.45
C GLN A 81 1.69 11.24 -23.32
N SER A 82 1.13 11.45 -22.12
CA SER A 82 1.86 11.87 -20.93
C SER A 82 1.10 11.45 -19.68
N ILE A 83 1.81 11.34 -18.54
CA ILE A 83 1.21 10.98 -17.24
C ILE A 83 0.12 11.99 -16.85
N GLU A 84 0.29 13.27 -17.18
CA GLU A 84 -0.66 14.34 -16.87
C GLU A 84 -2.02 14.14 -17.53
N LYS A 85 -2.05 13.45 -18.68
CA LYS A 85 -3.27 13.12 -19.41
C LYS A 85 -3.93 11.83 -18.91
N CYS A 86 -3.25 11.05 -18.07
CA CYS A 86 -3.74 9.80 -17.47
C CYS A 86 -4.47 10.07 -16.14
N LYS A 87 -5.36 11.07 -16.11
CA LYS A 87 -6.11 11.48 -14.92
C LYS A 87 -7.55 11.00 -14.97
#